data_AF-A0A522V7K1-F1
#
_entry.id   AF-A0A522V7K1-F1
#
_cell.length_a   1.000
_cell.length_b   1.000
_cell.length_c   1.000
_cell.angle_alpha   90.00
_cell.angle_beta   90.00
_cell.angle_gamma   90.00
#
_symmetry.space_group_name_H-M   'P 1'
#
loop_
_entity.id
_entity.type
_entity.pdbx_description
1 polymer ?
#
loop_
_entity_poly.entity_id
_entity_poly.type
_entity_poly.pdbx_seq_one_letter_code
_entity_poly.pdbx_strand_id
1 'polypeptide(L)' 'MSGETLPCDLCMLPVADKGYSVRTPEGDKHFCCEGCKGIYLLLHQIDETTQTDPMQFQKGEPT' A
#
# COMPACT_ATOMS: atom_id res chain seq x y z
N MET A 1 25.39 -7.68 -1.52
CA MET A 1 24.28 -7.93 -0.61
C MET A 1 23.01 -7.76 -1.42
N SER A 2 22.36 -8.86 -1.81
CA SER A 2 21.16 -8.82 -2.64
C SER A 2 19.97 -8.95 -1.70
N GLY A 3 19.54 -7.83 -1.13
CA GLY A 3 18.21 -7.77 -0.54
C GLY A 3 17.22 -7.73 -1.71
N GLU A 4 16.50 -8.83 -1.95
CA GLU A 4 15.46 -8.89 -2.96
C GLU A 4 14.28 -8.02 -2.52
N THR A 5 14.30 -6.75 -2.90
CA THR A 5 13.19 -5.82 -2.71
C THR A 5 12.13 -6.09 -3.77
N LEU A 6 10.89 -6.33 -3.35
CA LEU A 6 9.75 -6.45 -4.28
C LEU A 6 9.60 -5.15 -5.11
N PRO A 7 9.31 -5.23 -6.41
CA PRO A 7 9.04 -4.04 -7.21
C PRO A 7 7.63 -3.51 -6.91
N CYS A 8 7.46 -2.18 -6.95
CA CYS A 8 6.17 -1.52 -6.83
C CYS A 8 5.30 -1.84 -8.04
N ASP A 9 4.07 -2.30 -7.83
CA ASP A 9 3.11 -2.66 -8.88
C ASP A 9 2.66 -1.46 -9.74
N LEU A 10 2.92 -0.21 -9.30
CA LEU A 10 2.55 1.00 -10.05
C LEU A 10 3.74 1.66 -10.78
N CYS A 11 4.85 1.90 -10.08
CA CYS A 11 5.97 2.69 -10.61
C CYS A 11 7.26 1.88 -10.82
N MET A 12 7.26 0.58 -10.50
CA MET A 12 8.40 -0.33 -10.65
C MET A 12 9.64 0.03 -9.81
N LEU A 13 9.50 0.93 -8.84
CA LEU A 13 10.56 1.24 -7.88
C LEU A 13 10.63 0.17 -6.76
N PRO A 14 11.80 -0.02 -6.12
CA PRO A 14 11.94 -0.91 -4.99
C PRO A 14 10.95 -0.57 -3.86
N VAL A 15 10.21 -1.57 -3.38
CA VAL A 15 9.38 -1.47 -2.18
C VAL A 15 10.28 -1.65 -0.96
N ALA A 16 10.25 -0.67 -0.05
CA ALA A 16 10.96 -0.77 1.22
C ALA A 16 10.35 -1.85 2.13
N ASP A 17 11.09 -2.37 3.12
CA ASP A 17 10.65 -3.46 4.00
C ASP A 17 9.32 -3.21 4.74
N LYS A 18 8.90 -1.95 4.86
CA LYS A 18 7.57 -1.52 5.33
C LYS A 18 6.73 -0.99 4.17
N GLY A 19 6.57 -1.81 3.14
CA GLY A 19 5.78 -1.48 1.96
C GLY A 19 4.30 -1.33 2.26
N TYR A 20 3.59 -0.67 1.37
CA TYR A 20 2.13 -0.57 1.41
C TYR A 20 1.54 -1.69 0.57
N SER A 21 0.49 -2.36 1.04
CA SER A 21 -0.14 -3.44 0.28
C SER A 21 -1.64 -3.26 0.12
N VAL A 22 -2.16 -3.65 -1.04
CA VAL A 22 -3.59 -3.68 -1.36
C VAL A 22 -3.97 -5.11 -1.69
N ARG A 23 -4.87 -5.71 -0.91
CA ARG A 23 -5.46 -7.00 -1.26
C ARG A 23 -6.51 -6.78 -2.35
N THR A 24 -6.36 -7.46 -3.49
CA THR A 24 -7.37 -7.48 -4.55
C THR A 24 -7.79 -8.91 -4.87
N PRO A 25 -8.90 -9.12 -5.58
CA PRO A 25 -9.30 -10.46 -6.03
C PRO A 25 -8.25 -11.16 -6.91
N GLU A 26 -7.35 -10.40 -7.53
CA GLU A 26 -6.27 -10.88 -8.40
C GLU A 26 -4.98 -11.21 -7.62
N GLY A 27 -4.93 -10.85 -6.34
CA GLY A 27 -3.78 -11.06 -5.45
C GLY A 27 -3.36 -9.78 -4.73
N ASP A 28 -2.32 -9.92 -3.89
CA ASP A 28 -1.78 -8.81 -3.12
C ASP A 28 -0.88 -7.93 -4.00
N LYS A 29 -1.19 -6.65 -4.05
CA LYS A 29 -0.40 -5.61 -4.74
C LYS A 29 0.47 -4.87 -3.74
N HIS A 30 1.72 -4.60 -4.09
CA HIS A 30 2.74 -3.98 -3.26
C HIS A 30 3.17 -2.62 -3.84
N PHE A 31 3.30 -1.62 -2.97
CA PHE A 31 3.59 -0.25 -3.37
C PHE A 31 4.72 0.35 -2.53
N CYS A 32 5.58 1.13 -3.19
CA CYS A 32 6.73 1.77 -2.55
C CYS A 32 6.36 2.95 -1.64
N CYS A 33 5.15 3.53 -1.78
CA CYS A 33 4.67 4.66 -0.99
C CYS A 33 3.13 4.76 -0.98
N GLU A 34 2.57 5.54 -0.05
CA GLU A 34 1.12 5.83 0.02
C GLU A 34 0.58 6.44 -1.26
N GLY A 35 1.37 7.27 -1.95
CA GLY A 35 0.96 7.87 -3.22
C GLY A 35 0.66 6.82 -4.29
N CYS A 36 1.49 5.78 -4.40
CA CYS A 36 1.26 4.69 -5.35
C CYS A 36 0.05 3.84 -4.97
N LYS A 37 -0.15 3.59 -3.66
CA LYS A 37 -1.35 2.93 -3.14
C LYS A 37 -2.60 3.74 -3.50
N GLY A 38 -2.64 5.03 -3.15
CA GLY A 38 -3.79 5.91 -3.37
C GLY A 38 -4.16 6.07 -4.85
N ILE A 39 -3.17 6.18 -5.74
CA ILE A 39 -3.41 6.18 -7.19
C ILE A 39 -4.03 4.86 -7.64
N TYR A 40 -3.50 3.72 -7.16
CA TYR A 40 -4.06 2.42 -7.49
C TYR A 40 -5.53 2.30 -7.03
N LEU A 41 -5.82 2.69 -5.79
CA LEU A 41 -7.19 2.70 -5.26
C LEU A 41 -8.13 3.58 -6.10
N LEU A 42 -7.66 4.77 -6.51
CA LEU A 42 -8.42 5.68 -7.36
C LEU A 42 -8.70 5.09 -8.74
N LEU A 43 -7.68 4.52 -9.39
CA LEU A 43 -7.81 3.93 -10.73
C LEU A 43 -8.73 2.70 -10.72
N HIS A 44 -8.69 1.92 -9.65
CA HIS A 44 -9.47 0.69 -9.51
C HIS A 44 -10.80 0.88 -8.75
N GLN A 45 -11.14 2.11 -8.34
CA GLN A 45 -12.35 2.44 -7.57
C GLN A 45 -12.50 1.56 -6.32
N ILE A 46 -11.39 1.33 -5.60
CA ILE A 46 -11.33 0.55 -4.37
C ILE A 46 -11.42 1.50 -3.19
N ASP A 47 -12.42 1.32 -2.34
CA ASP A 47 -12.55 2.09 -1.10
C ASP A 47 -11.46 1.70 -0.09
N GLU A 48 -10.68 2.69 0.37
CA GLU A 48 -9.59 2.46 1.33
C GLU A 48 -10.09 1.87 2.66
N THR A 49 -11.34 2.16 3.04
CA THR A 49 -11.98 1.65 4.28
C THR A 49 -12.20 0.14 4.28
N THR A 50 -12.22 -0.49 3.10
CA THR A 50 -12.29 -1.96 2.97
C THR A 50 -10.94 -2.62 3.18
N GLN A 51 -9.87 -1.83 3.13
CA GLN A 51 -8.52 -2.29 3.38
C GLN A 51 -8.25 -2.24 4.87
N THR A 52 -8.43 -3.39 5.52
CA THR A 52 -8.03 -3.59 6.90
C THR A 52 -6.51 -3.65 6.97
N ASP A 53 -5.85 -2.49 6.89
CA ASP A 53 -4.48 -2.36 7.37
C ASP A 53 -4.53 -2.47 8.90
N PRO A 54 -3.90 -3.49 9.52
CA PRO A 54 -3.99 -3.69 10.96
C PRO A 54 -3.44 -2.55 11.82
N MET A 55 -2.89 -1.46 11.27
CA MET A 55 -2.29 -0.40 12.10
C MET A 55 -2.45 1.04 11.58
N GLN A 56 -3.66 1.56 11.33
CA GLN A 56 -3.90 3.03 11.34
C GLN A 56 -5.15 3.44 12.15
N PHE A 57 -5.15 3.11 13.44
CA PHE A 57 -5.79 3.95 14.43
C PHE A 57 -4.78 4.21 15.55
N GLN A 58 -3.97 5.27 15.41
CA GLN A 58 -3.24 5.92 16.52
C GLN A 58 -2.54 7.20 16.06
N LYS A 59 -3.33 8.26 15.86
CA LYS A 59 -2.96 9.54 16.50
C LYS A 59 -4.27 10.23 16.87
N GLY A 60 -4.65 10.07 18.14
CA GLY A 60 -5.87 10.63 18.67
C GLY A 60 -5.92 12.14 18.50
N GLU A 61 -7.10 12.65 18.18
CA GLU A 61 -7.56 13.92 18.74
C GLU A 61 -7.71 13.71 20.26
N PRO A 62 -7.27 14.66 21.10
CA PRO A 62 -8.26 15.62 21.60
C PRO A 62 -7.72 17.03 21.93
N THR A 63 -8.67 17.97 21.86
CA THR A 63 -8.75 19.35 22.44
C THR A 63 -8.35 20.52 21.54
#